data_AF-A0A412EXR5-F1
#
_entry.id   AF-A0A412EXR5-F1
#
_cell.length_a   1.000
_cell.length_b   1.000
_cell.length_c   1.000
_cell.angle_alpha   90.00
_cell.angle_beta   90.00
_cell.angle_gamma   90.00
#
_symmetry.space_group_name_H-M   'P 1'
#
loop_
_entity.id
_entity.type
_entity.pdbx_description
1 polymer ?
#
loop_
_entity_poly.entity_id
_entity_poly.type
_entity_poly.pdbx_seq_one_letter_code
_entity_poly.pdbx_strand_id
1 'polypeptide(L)' 'MAIIHNVRGGTVGLNEEERLMIARLLVKAGYTVKIGYRTIPGNAKGKKEYIVEYWEEKEKKIEM' A
#
# COMPACT_ATOMS: atom_id res chain seq x y z
N MET A 1 -1.56 11.14 0.43
CA MET A 1 -1.32 9.71 0.75
C MET A 1 -2.51 8.91 0.26
N ALA A 2 -2.26 7.86 -0.50
CA ALA A 2 -3.27 6.97 -1.07
C ALA A 2 -2.94 5.51 -0.75
N ILE A 3 -3.94 4.63 -0.81
CA ILE A 3 -3.82 3.22 -0.42
C ILE A 3 -4.40 2.35 -1.51
N ILE A 4 -3.58 1.46 -2.05
CA ILE A 4 -4.01 0.38 -2.92
C ILE A 4 -4.42 -0.79 -2.03
N HIS A 5 -5.70 -1.17 -2.13
CA HIS A 5 -6.33 -2.24 -1.36
C HIS A 5 -7.16 -3.14 -2.28
N ASN A 6 -7.66 -4.25 -1.73
CA ASN A 6 -8.47 -5.21 -2.47
C ASN A 6 -9.88 -4.66 -2.69
N VAL A 7 -10.34 -4.65 -3.94
CA VAL A 7 -11.67 -4.17 -4.33
C VAL A 7 -12.78 -5.19 -4.02
N ARG A 8 -12.46 -6.50 -3.90
CA ARG A 8 -13.44 -7.60 -3.82
C ARG A 8 -13.60 -8.25 -2.44
N GLY A 9 -13.62 -7.45 -1.37
CA GLY A 9 -14.22 -7.89 -0.10
C GLY A 9 -13.72 -9.21 0.51
N GLY A 10 -12.49 -9.64 0.22
CA GLY A 10 -11.83 -10.73 0.95
C GLY A 10 -11.71 -12.10 0.26
N THR A 11 -12.00 -12.26 -1.03
CA THR A 11 -11.80 -13.56 -1.72
C THR A 11 -10.51 -13.68 -2.52
N VAL A 12 -9.99 -12.59 -3.10
CA VAL A 12 -8.67 -12.58 -3.79
C VAL A 12 -7.94 -11.32 -3.36
N GLY A 13 -7.10 -11.42 -2.33
CA GLY A 13 -6.27 -10.30 -1.87
C GLY A 13 -5.00 -10.16 -2.70
N LEU A 14 -4.36 -8.98 -2.62
CA LEU A 14 -3.03 -8.79 -3.18
C LEU A 14 -2.08 -9.79 -2.51
N ASN A 15 -1.56 -10.74 -3.26
CA ASN A 15 -0.54 -11.65 -2.79
C ASN A 15 0.80 -10.90 -2.64
N GLU A 16 1.83 -11.58 -2.14
CA GLU A 16 3.12 -10.92 -1.90
C GLU A 16 3.79 -10.40 -3.17
N GLU A 17 3.78 -11.20 -4.24
CA GLU A 17 4.38 -10.85 -5.52
C GLU A 17 3.72 -9.61 -6.15
N GLU A 18 2.39 -9.57 -6.14
CA GLU A 18 1.62 -8.43 -6.64
C GLU A 18 1.93 -7.14 -5.87
N ARG A 19 2.01 -7.21 -4.53
CA ARG A 19 2.37 -6.04 -3.70
C ARG A 19 3.78 -5.55 -4.02
N LEU A 20 4.73 -6.46 -4.22
CA LEU A 20 6.10 -6.11 -4.58
C LEU A 20 6.17 -5.49 -5.97
N MET A 21 5.42 -6.02 -6.95
CA MET A 21 5.37 -5.47 -8.30
C MET A 21 4.80 -4.05 -8.32
N ILE A 22 3.68 -3.82 -7.61
CA ILE A 22 3.07 -2.49 -7.47
C ILE A 22 4.04 -1.53 -6.79
N ALA A 23 4.68 -1.95 -5.69
CA ALA A 23 5.64 -1.11 -4.97
C ALA A 23 6.83 -0.71 -5.87
N ARG A 24 7.36 -1.64 -6.67
CA ARG A 24 8.45 -1.34 -7.63
C ARG A 24 8.05 -0.31 -8.67
N LEU A 25 6.83 -0.39 -9.21
CA LEU A 25 6.33 0.58 -10.19
C LEU A 25 6.17 1.97 -9.58
N LEU A 26 5.60 2.05 -8.37
CA LEU A 26 5.41 3.32 -7.66
C LEU A 26 6.74 3.98 -7.30
N VAL A 27 7.72 3.21 -6.82
CA VAL A 27 9.08 3.70 -6.55
C VAL A 27 9.72 4.23 -7.84
N LYS A 28 9.61 3.49 -8.96
CA LYS A 28 10.11 3.96 -10.27
C LYS A 28 9.43 5.23 -10.77
N ALA A 29 8.18 5.46 -10.37
CA ALA A 29 7.42 6.67 -10.70
C ALA A 29 7.72 7.85 -9.75
N GLY A 30 8.63 7.69 -8.79
CA GLY A 30 9.04 8.77 -7.87
C GLY A 30 8.16 8.91 -6.62
N TYR A 31 7.30 7.93 -6.34
CA TYR A 31 6.52 7.92 -5.09
C TYR A 31 7.31 7.26 -3.96
N THR A 32 7.10 7.76 -2.75
CA THR A 32 7.44 7.02 -1.54
C THR A 32 6.37 5.97 -1.28
N VAL A 33 6.80 4.76 -0.92
CA VAL A 33 5.92 3.59 -0.78
C VAL A 33 6.16 2.89 0.55
N LYS A 34 5.07 2.41 1.17
CA LYS A 34 5.10 1.54 2.34
C LYS A 34 4.17 0.35 2.13
N ILE A 35 4.71 -0.87 2.25
CA ILE A 35 3.92 -2.10 2.25
C ILE A 35 3.49 -2.38 3.70
N GLY A 36 2.20 -2.63 3.89
CA GLY A 36 1.63 -2.81 5.23
C GLY A 36 0.42 -3.74 5.23
N TYR A 37 -0.34 -3.68 6.32
CA TYR A 37 -1.61 -4.37 6.44
C TYR A 37 -2.59 -3.54 7.25
N ARG A 38 -3.89 -3.74 7.00
CA ARG A 38 -4.99 -3.23 7.82
C ARG A 38 -5.88 -4.36 8.29
N THR A 39 -6.55 -4.19 9.42
CA THR A 39 -7.60 -5.13 9.83
C THR A 39 -8.86 -4.85 9.01
N ILE A 40 -9.48 -5.89 8.47
CA ILE A 40 -10.71 -5.74 7.67
C ILE A 40 -11.86 -5.28 8.60
N PRO A 41 -12.45 -4.10 8.39
CA PRO A 41 -13.57 -3.62 9.20
C PRO A 41 -14.76 -4.59 9.10
N GLY A 42 -15.39 -4.89 10.24
CA GLY A 42 -16.54 -5.81 10.29
C GLY A 42 -16.18 -7.30 10.27
N ASN A 43 -14.89 -7.67 10.26
CA ASN A 43 -14.49 -9.07 10.37
C ASN A 43 -14.28 -9.49 11.82
N ALA A 44 -15.17 -10.33 12.34
CA ALA A 44 -15.11 -10.86 13.71
C ALA A 44 -13.83 -11.68 14.01
N LYS A 45 -13.08 -12.12 12.99
CA LYS A 45 -11.85 -12.92 13.13
C LYS A 45 -10.56 -12.12 13.01
N GLY A 46 -10.63 -10.79 12.94
CA GLY A 46 -9.42 -9.94 12.89
C GLY A 46 -8.52 -10.19 11.68
N LYS A 47 -9.07 -10.65 10.55
CA LYS A 47 -8.27 -10.91 9.35
C LYS A 47 -7.56 -9.64 8.88
N LYS A 48 -6.29 -9.82 8.49
CA LYS A 48 -5.45 -8.78 7.93
C LYS A 48 -5.61 -8.75 6.40
N GLU A 49 -5.72 -7.55 5.87
CA GLU A 49 -5.62 -7.25 4.45
C GLU A 49 -4.28 -6.55 4.21
N TYR A 50 -3.43 -7.14 3.39
CA TYR A 50 -2.16 -6.52 3.02
C TYR A 50 -2.38 -5.44 1.95
N ILE A 51 -1.74 -4.30 2.14
CA ILE A 51 -1.96 -3.07 1.36
C ILE A 51 -0.64 -2.43 0.93
N VAL A 52 -0.72 -1.54 -0.06
CA VAL A 52 0.40 -0.67 -0.49
C VAL A 52 -0.03 0.78 -0.30
N GLU A 53 0.64 1.48 0.61
CA GLU A 53 0.47 2.91 0.88
C GLU A 53 1.51 3.69 0.07
N TYR A 54 1.13 4.82 -0.52
CA TYR A 54 2.06 5.67 -1.26
C TYR A 54 1.72 7.17 -1.16
N TRP A 55 2.75 8.00 -1.29
CA TRP A 55 2.63 9.45 -1.27
C TRP A 55 3.80 10.11 -2.02
N GLU A 56 3.58 11.35 -2.44
CA GLU A 56 4.65 12.21 -2.90
C GLU A 56 5.34 12.82 -1.68
N GLU A 57 6.64 12.64 -1.56
CA GLU A 57 7.43 13.46 -0.66
C GLU A 57 7.53 14.85 -1.26
N LYS A 58 6.99 15.84 -0.56
CA LYS A 58 7.29 17.23 -0.89
C LYS A 58 8.79 17.39 -0.72
N GLU A 59 9.48 17.85 -1.76
CA GLU A 59 10.90 18.18 -1.70
C GLU A 59 11.17 18.95 -0.41
N LYS A 60 11.92 18.34 0.50
CA LYS A 60 12.52 19.11 1.58
C LYS A 60 13.52 20.02 0.90
N LYS A 61 13.17 21.30 0.73
CA LYS A 61 14.18 22.31 0.45
C LYS A 61 15.20 22.21 1.58
N ILE A 62 16.37 21.68 1.26
CA ILE A 62 17.52 21.74 2.15
C ILE A 62 17.92 23.21 2.10
N GLU A 63 17.49 23.98 3.10
CA GLU A 63 18.09 25.30 3.33
C GLU A 63 19.54 25.03 3.73
N MET A 64 20.46 25.41 2.83
CA MET A 64 21.91 25.41 3.04
C MET A 64 22.33 26.69 3.75
#